data_AF-A0A1D6IQW5-F1
#
_entry.id   AF-A0A1D6IQW5-F1
#
_cell.length_a   1.000
_cell.length_b   1.000
_cell.length_c   1.000
_cell.angle_alpha   90.00
_cell.angle_beta   90.00
_cell.angle_gamma   90.00
#
_symmetry.space_group_name_H-M   'P 1'
#
loop_
_entity.id
_entity.type
_entity.pdbx_description
1 polymer ?
#
loop_
_entity_poly.entity_id
_entity_poly.type
_entity_poly.pdbx_seq_one_letter_code
_entity_poly.pdbx_strand_id
1 'polypeptide(L)'
;MDAAQRRVGTHLQRPPPPAGGYGLTVNPTAAEYVHAQGYSVLLPEKLQTGRWNVYRSARSPLRLISRFPDTPDIGTLHDNFTYAVETFTDCKYLGTRIRADGTIGEPEWIIVDHACSAYSYVSVPLYDTLGPDAVQFIVNHAAVEVIFCVPQTLSTLLSFIAQMPCVRLIVVVGGDDANLPSTPVTTGVQIITYSRLLIQGKASPQPFCLPKPEDVATICYTSGTTGTPKDQA
;
A
#
# COMPACT_ATOMS: atom_id res chain seq x y z
N MET A 1 -4.95 -30.06 -19.62
CA MET A 1 -5.89 -28.98 -19.28
C MET A 1 -6.03 -28.99 -17.78
N ASP A 2 -5.43 -28.00 -17.13
CA ASP A 2 -4.98 -28.07 -15.74
C ASP A 2 -6.06 -27.59 -14.76
N ALA A 3 -6.08 -28.18 -13.57
CA ALA A 3 -7.15 -28.05 -12.57
C ALA A 3 -7.35 -26.59 -12.09
N ALA A 4 -6.36 -25.72 -12.30
CA ALA A 4 -6.41 -24.30 -12.00
C ALA A 4 -7.40 -23.52 -12.90
N GLN A 5 -7.53 -23.88 -14.19
CA GLN A 5 -8.45 -23.19 -15.10
C GLN A 5 -9.94 -23.49 -14.83
N ARG A 6 -10.25 -24.62 -14.19
CA ARG A 6 -11.65 -24.96 -13.82
C ARG A 6 -12.18 -24.17 -12.62
N ARG A 7 -11.32 -23.65 -11.73
CA ARG A 7 -11.77 -22.91 -10.53
C ARG A 7 -12.10 -21.43 -10.80
N VAL A 8 -11.54 -20.84 -11.84
CA VAL A 8 -11.75 -19.42 -12.14
C VAL A 8 -13.07 -19.17 -12.89
N GLY A 9 -13.48 -20.10 -13.77
CA GLY A 9 -14.74 -19.97 -14.52
C GLY A 9 -16.01 -20.00 -13.66
N THR A 10 -15.96 -20.62 -12.48
CA THR A 10 -17.12 -20.74 -11.57
C THR A 10 -17.39 -19.50 -10.74
N HIS A 11 -16.45 -18.56 -10.62
CA HIS A 11 -16.64 -17.33 -9.84
C HIS A 11 -17.28 -16.18 -10.64
N LEU A 12 -17.39 -16.30 -11.96
CA LEU A 12 -17.94 -15.25 -12.84
C LEU A 12 -19.32 -15.57 -13.44
N GLN A 13 -19.88 -16.77 -13.21
CA GLN A 13 -21.27 -17.05 -13.51
C GLN A 13 -22.05 -17.26 -12.23
N ARG A 14 -22.95 -16.32 -11.92
CA ARG A 14 -23.89 -16.42 -10.81
C ARG A 14 -24.78 -17.65 -11.05
N PRO A 15 -24.76 -18.69 -10.20
CA PRO A 15 -25.69 -19.79 -10.34
C PRO A 15 -27.11 -19.28 -10.07
N PRO A 16 -28.15 -19.83 -10.73
CA PRO A 16 -29.51 -19.49 -10.39
C PRO A 16 -29.77 -19.90 -8.93
N PRO A 17 -30.50 -19.09 -8.15
CA PRO A 17 -30.63 -19.35 -6.72
C PRO A 17 -31.37 -20.67 -6.51
N PRO A 18 -30.86 -21.58 -5.66
CA PRO A 18 -31.64 -22.73 -5.22
C PRO A 18 -32.75 -22.25 -4.28
N ALA A 19 -33.93 -22.86 -4.42
CA ALA A 19 -35.08 -22.54 -3.61
C ALA A 19 -34.82 -22.93 -2.15
N GLY A 20 -34.62 -21.93 -1.30
CA GLY A 20 -34.70 -22.05 0.16
C GLY A 20 -33.36 -22.03 0.91
N GLY A 21 -33.17 -20.98 1.73
CA GLY A 21 -32.29 -20.97 2.90
C GLY A 21 -30.85 -20.50 2.66
N TYR A 22 -30.53 -19.29 3.11
CA TYR A 22 -29.17 -18.73 3.11
C TYR A 22 -28.29 -19.36 4.21
N GLY A 23 -27.20 -20.01 3.80
CA GLY A 23 -26.11 -20.41 4.70
C GLY A 23 -24.80 -20.59 3.92
N LEU A 24 -23.78 -19.79 4.24
CA LEU A 24 -22.43 -19.87 3.65
C LEU A 24 -21.62 -20.99 4.33
N THR A 25 -20.94 -21.85 3.56
CA THR A 25 -20.02 -22.88 4.08
C THR A 25 -18.56 -22.50 3.84
N VAL A 26 -17.69 -22.79 4.82
CA VAL A 26 -16.28 -22.34 4.90
C VAL A 26 -15.31 -23.28 4.15
N ASN A 27 -14.29 -22.70 3.53
CA ASN A 27 -13.24 -23.39 2.76
C ASN A 27 -12.05 -23.80 3.66
N PRO A 28 -11.63 -25.08 3.70
CA PRO A 28 -10.74 -25.64 4.73
C PRO A 28 -9.23 -25.33 4.60
N THR A 29 -8.79 -24.42 3.73
CA THR A 29 -7.35 -24.13 3.53
C THR A 29 -6.81 -22.92 4.32
N ALA A 30 -7.64 -22.25 5.12
CA ALA A 30 -7.18 -21.20 6.02
C ALA A 30 -6.87 -21.80 7.41
N ALA A 31 -5.65 -21.55 7.89
CA ALA A 31 -5.08 -22.08 9.12
C ALA A 31 -6.01 -21.99 10.34
N GLU A 32 -5.81 -22.92 11.28
CA GLU A 32 -6.60 -23.21 12.50
C GLU A 32 -6.81 -22.06 13.52
N TYR A 33 -6.65 -20.80 13.11
CA TYR A 33 -6.95 -19.62 13.93
C TYR A 33 -8.08 -18.75 13.37
N VAL A 34 -8.76 -19.17 12.30
CA VAL A 34 -9.95 -18.47 11.81
C VAL A 34 -11.17 -18.87 12.63
N HIS A 35 -11.28 -18.33 13.84
CA HIS A 35 -12.56 -18.27 14.54
C HIS A 35 -13.00 -16.82 14.68
N ALA A 36 -13.80 -16.41 13.69
CA ALA A 36 -14.87 -15.42 13.78
C ALA A 36 -14.59 -14.16 14.64
N GLN A 37 -13.77 -13.24 14.14
CA GLN A 37 -13.84 -11.83 14.51
C GLN A 37 -13.19 -11.00 13.41
N GLY A 38 -13.89 -9.95 12.96
CA GLY A 38 -13.37 -9.01 11.98
C GLY A 38 -12.02 -8.45 12.41
N TYR A 39 -11.20 -8.07 11.42
CA TYR A 39 -9.81 -7.61 11.56
C TYR A 39 -9.60 -6.39 12.49
N SER A 40 -10.67 -5.84 13.05
CA SER A 40 -10.64 -4.81 14.07
C SER A 40 -11.48 -5.25 15.28
N VAL A 41 -10.80 -5.44 16.42
CA VAL A 41 -11.50 -5.57 17.71
C VAL A 41 -12.02 -4.18 18.06
N LEU A 42 -13.34 -4.00 18.02
CA LEU A 42 -14.00 -2.86 18.68
C LEU A 42 -13.53 -2.84 20.13
N LEU A 43 -12.73 -1.84 20.49
CA LEU A 43 -12.41 -1.59 21.89
C LEU A 43 -13.74 -1.31 22.60
N PRO A 44 -14.12 -2.09 23.63
CA PRO A 44 -15.37 -1.84 24.32
C PRO A 44 -15.36 -0.40 24.86
N GLU A 45 -16.46 0.34 24.68
CA GLU A 45 -16.65 1.74 25.14
C GLU A 45 -16.32 1.94 26.63
N LYS A 46 -16.23 0.85 27.40
CA LYS A 46 -15.74 0.84 28.77
C LYS A 46 -14.48 -0.02 28.84
N LEU A 47 -13.33 0.64 28.90
CA LEU A 47 -12.02 0.06 29.17
C LEU A 47 -12.00 -0.58 30.58
N GLN A 48 -12.51 -1.80 30.73
CA GLN A 48 -12.29 -2.57 31.95
C GLN A 48 -10.90 -3.23 31.93
N THR A 49 -10.22 -3.17 33.07
CA THR A 49 -8.85 -3.61 33.30
C THR A 49 -8.74 -5.13 33.21
N GLY A 50 -8.48 -5.64 32.02
CA GLY A 50 -8.16 -7.05 31.74
C GLY A 50 -6.79 -7.19 31.06
N ARG A 51 -6.23 -8.41 31.05
CA ARG A 51 -5.03 -8.74 30.24
C ARG A 51 -5.44 -8.79 28.77
N TRP A 52 -4.91 -7.86 27.98
CA TRP A 52 -5.03 -7.84 26.53
C TRP A 52 -3.64 -8.01 25.92
N ASN A 53 -3.52 -8.69 24.78
CA ASN A 53 -2.26 -8.83 24.02
C ASN A 53 -1.83 -7.53 23.31
N VAL A 54 -2.40 -6.39 23.70
CA VAL A 54 -1.96 -5.06 23.26
C VAL A 54 -0.83 -4.63 24.17
N TYR A 55 0.38 -4.52 23.62
CA TYR A 55 1.52 -3.95 24.34
C TYR A 55 1.21 -2.49 24.64
N ARG A 56 0.89 -2.21 25.91
CA ARG A 56 0.66 -0.87 26.43
C ARG A 56 2.02 -0.22 26.70
N SER A 57 2.08 1.11 26.66
CA SER A 57 3.28 1.85 27.05
C SER A 57 3.87 1.26 28.33
N ALA A 58 5.15 0.89 28.32
CA ALA A 58 5.82 0.29 29.49
C ALA A 58 5.75 1.21 30.72
N ARG A 59 5.66 2.53 30.50
CA ARG A 59 5.52 3.55 31.53
C ARG A 59 4.06 3.79 31.97
N SER A 60 3.08 3.35 31.18
CA SER A 60 1.65 3.48 31.52
C SER A 60 0.83 2.26 31.08
N PRO A 61 1.07 1.08 31.68
CA PRO A 61 0.51 -0.18 31.21
C PRO A 61 -0.98 -0.37 31.52
N LEU A 62 -1.64 0.57 32.21
CA LEU A 62 -3.05 0.44 32.60
C LEU A 62 -3.92 1.63 32.18
N ARG A 63 -3.31 2.73 31.73
CA ARG A 63 -4.02 3.96 31.38
C ARG A 63 -3.93 4.22 29.88
N LEU A 64 -5.05 4.60 29.27
CA LEU A 64 -5.00 5.13 27.92
C LEU A 64 -4.28 6.49 27.97
N ILE A 65 -3.23 6.65 27.19
CA ILE A 65 -2.52 7.93 27.07
C ILE A 65 -2.98 8.62 25.79
N SER A 66 -3.32 9.89 25.88
CA SER A 66 -3.61 10.75 24.72
C SER A 66 -2.35 11.45 24.19
N ARG A 67 -1.31 11.56 25.02
CA ARG A 67 -0.01 12.18 24.73
C ARG A 67 1.10 11.45 25.47
N PHE A 68 2.31 11.45 24.92
CA PHE A 68 3.49 10.91 25.60
C PHE A 68 4.00 11.91 26.65
N PRO A 69 4.30 11.48 27.91
CA PRO A 69 4.76 12.41 28.95
C PRO A 69 6.08 13.14 28.62
N ASP A 70 6.99 12.44 27.96
CA ASP A 70 8.30 12.97 27.57
C ASP A 70 8.25 13.79 26.27
N THR A 71 7.17 13.65 25.49
CA THR A 71 6.93 14.33 24.21
C THR A 71 5.46 14.78 24.12
N PRO A 72 5.05 15.78 24.91
CA PRO A 72 3.65 16.16 25.07
C PRO A 72 3.03 16.76 23.81
N ASP A 73 3.84 17.14 22.83
CA ASP A 73 3.38 17.66 21.54
C ASP A 73 2.82 16.56 20.62
N ILE A 74 3.14 15.30 20.90
CA ILE A 74 2.58 14.15 20.17
C ILE A 74 1.18 13.83 20.71
N GLY A 75 0.15 14.42 20.10
CA GLY A 75 -1.26 14.20 20.45
C GLY A 75 -2.05 13.38 19.45
N THR A 76 -1.54 13.26 18.23
CA THR A 76 -2.18 12.53 17.12
C THR A 76 -1.20 11.57 16.46
N LEU A 77 -1.71 10.65 15.65
CA LEU A 77 -0.86 9.80 14.82
C LEU A 77 -0.03 10.63 13.83
N HIS A 78 -0.58 11.75 13.35
CA HIS A 78 0.14 12.70 12.50
C HIS A 78 1.32 13.34 13.26
N ASP A 79 1.11 13.83 14.48
CA ASP A 79 2.18 14.41 15.30
C ASP A 79 3.26 13.37 15.60
N ASN A 80 2.86 12.12 15.87
CA ASN A 80 3.79 11.02 16.10
C ASN A 80 4.61 10.73 14.84
N PHE A 81 3.96 10.73 13.67
CA PHE A 81 4.61 10.54 12.39
C PHE A 81 5.61 11.69 12.10
N THR A 82 5.18 12.95 12.21
CA THR A 82 6.03 14.13 12.00
C THR A 82 7.23 14.12 12.96
N TYR A 83 6.99 13.86 14.24
CA TYR A 83 8.05 13.73 15.23
C TYR A 83 9.04 12.60 14.89
N ALA A 84 8.55 11.42 14.48
CA ALA A 84 9.40 10.31 14.09
C ALA A 84 10.24 10.64 12.84
N VAL A 85 9.62 11.31 11.86
CA VAL A 85 10.25 11.79 10.62
C VAL A 85 11.37 12.79 10.89
N GLU A 86 11.20 13.68 11.86
CA GLU A 86 12.21 14.67 12.26
C GLU A 86 13.31 14.07 13.13
N THR A 87 12.98 13.09 13.96
CA THR A 87 13.92 12.50 14.92
C THR A 87 14.80 11.40 14.30
N PHE A 88 14.25 10.58 13.41
CA PHE A 88 14.91 9.38 12.86
C PHE A 88 15.21 9.55 11.36
N THR A 89 15.96 10.59 11.03
CA THR A 89 16.24 11.01 9.65
C THR A 89 17.15 10.05 8.88
N ASP A 90 17.86 9.19 9.60
CA ASP A 90 18.75 8.14 9.11
C ASP A 90 18.04 6.78 8.92
N CYS A 91 16.82 6.61 9.45
CA CYS A 91 16.07 5.37 9.33
C CYS A 91 15.43 5.22 7.95
N LYS A 92 15.97 4.28 7.14
CA LYS A 92 15.50 3.96 5.78
C LYS A 92 13.98 3.78 5.66
N TYR A 93 13.33 3.18 6.68
CA TYR A 93 11.88 2.89 6.68
C TYR A 93 10.98 4.10 6.96
N LEU A 94 11.51 5.14 7.61
CA LEU A 94 10.85 6.44 7.72
C LEU A 94 11.26 7.36 6.55
N GLY A 95 12.11 6.84 5.65
CA GLY A 95 12.66 7.45 4.47
C GLY A 95 14.16 7.73 4.66
N THR A 96 15.01 7.16 3.79
CA THR A 96 16.36 7.72 3.60
C THR A 96 16.21 9.02 2.83
N ARG A 97 15.97 10.11 3.55
CA ARG A 97 15.67 11.42 2.96
C ARG A 97 16.88 12.35 2.91
N ILE A 98 18.05 11.88 3.33
CA ILE A 98 19.26 12.67 3.28
C ILE A 98 19.67 12.82 1.81
N ARG A 99 19.53 14.03 1.28
CA ARG A 99 19.98 14.42 -0.06
C ARG A 99 21.51 14.50 -0.09
N ALA A 100 22.08 14.53 -1.29
CA ALA A 100 23.52 14.63 -1.48
C ALA A 100 24.15 15.89 -0.84
N ASP A 101 23.36 16.93 -0.62
CA ASP A 101 23.74 18.17 0.06
C ASP A 101 23.57 18.13 1.59
N GLY A 102 23.17 16.99 2.16
CA GLY A 102 22.95 16.79 3.59
C GLY A 102 21.59 17.29 4.10
N THR A 103 20.74 17.85 3.24
CA THR A 103 19.38 18.27 3.62
C THR A 103 18.43 17.08 3.72
N ILE A 104 17.37 17.23 4.54
CA ILE A 104 16.31 16.24 4.68
C ILE A 104 15.23 16.53 3.64
N GLY A 105 14.94 15.56 2.78
CA GLY A 105 13.84 15.59 1.83
C GLY A 105 12.47 15.37 2.45
N GLU A 106 11.43 15.61 1.65
CA GLU A 106 10.03 15.37 2.04
C GLU A 106 9.77 13.87 2.13
N PRO A 107 8.86 13.39 2.99
CA PRO A 107 8.55 11.97 3.06
C PRO A 107 7.65 11.56 1.90
N GLU A 108 8.18 11.49 0.67
CA GLU A 108 7.34 11.32 -0.52
C GLU A 108 6.55 10.01 -0.51
N TRP A 109 7.16 8.90 -0.11
CA TRP A 109 6.52 7.58 -0.15
C TRP A 109 5.29 7.45 0.76
N ILE A 110 5.36 7.97 1.98
CA ILE A 110 4.22 7.94 2.90
C ILE A 110 3.17 8.97 2.51
N ILE A 111 3.56 10.09 1.88
CA ILE A 111 2.60 11.04 1.30
C ILE A 111 1.81 10.34 0.18
N VAL A 112 2.47 9.53 -0.66
CA VAL A 112 1.80 8.73 -1.70
C VAL A 112 0.81 7.73 -1.09
N ASP A 113 1.21 6.99 -0.04
CA ASP A 113 0.32 6.03 0.62
C ASP A 113 -0.88 6.71 1.32
N HIS A 114 -0.66 7.85 1.97
CA HIS A 114 -1.73 8.67 2.51
C HIS A 114 -2.64 9.25 1.42
N ALA A 115 -2.10 9.61 0.26
CA ALA A 115 -2.91 10.03 -0.87
C ALA A 115 -3.76 8.85 -1.39
N CYS A 116 -3.22 7.63 -1.45
CA CYS A 116 -4.02 6.45 -1.77
C CYS A 116 -5.21 6.31 -0.82
N SER A 117 -4.96 6.41 0.49
CA SER A 117 -6.02 6.36 1.51
C SER A 117 -7.04 7.51 1.38
N ALA A 118 -6.59 8.73 1.11
CA ALA A 118 -7.48 9.91 1.03
C ALA A 118 -8.37 9.93 -0.21
N TYR A 119 -8.01 9.18 -1.26
CA TYR A 119 -8.72 9.12 -2.54
C TYR A 119 -9.27 7.72 -2.86
N SER A 120 -9.28 6.79 -1.89
CA SER A 120 -9.75 5.40 -2.07
C SER A 120 -9.01 4.63 -3.16
N TYR A 121 -7.71 4.90 -3.33
CA TYR A 121 -6.84 4.07 -4.15
C TYR A 121 -6.23 2.95 -3.31
N VAL A 122 -6.01 1.81 -3.96
CA VAL A 122 -5.34 0.65 -3.35
C VAL A 122 -3.83 0.82 -3.49
N SER A 123 -3.08 0.81 -2.39
CA SER A 123 -1.62 0.80 -2.46
C SER A 123 -1.08 -0.62 -2.66
N VAL A 124 -0.05 -0.77 -3.49
CA VAL A 124 0.59 -2.07 -3.78
C VAL A 124 2.10 -1.91 -3.61
N PRO A 125 2.64 -2.05 -2.39
CA PRO A 125 4.07 -1.89 -2.14
C PRO A 125 4.87 -3.02 -2.79
N LEU A 126 5.91 -2.65 -3.53
CA LEU A 126 6.84 -3.56 -4.19
C LEU A 126 8.23 -3.46 -3.53
N TYR A 127 8.87 -4.60 -3.29
CA TYR A 127 10.25 -4.61 -2.82
C TYR A 127 11.22 -4.31 -3.96
N ASP A 128 12.28 -3.55 -3.65
CA ASP A 128 13.38 -3.21 -4.56
C ASP A 128 14.18 -4.44 -5.04
N THR A 129 14.09 -5.54 -4.30
CA THR A 129 14.74 -6.83 -4.60
C THR A 129 13.93 -7.74 -5.52
N LEU A 130 12.70 -7.37 -5.90
CA LEU A 130 11.89 -8.19 -6.80
C LEU A 130 12.48 -8.18 -8.22
N GLY A 131 12.60 -9.38 -8.79
CA GLY A 131 12.96 -9.53 -10.20
C GLY A 131 11.83 -9.11 -11.14
N PRO A 132 12.12 -8.89 -12.44
CA PRO A 132 11.15 -8.44 -13.45
C PRO A 132 9.88 -9.31 -13.51
N ASP A 133 10.03 -10.64 -13.44
CA ASP A 133 8.91 -11.58 -13.49
C ASP A 133 7.92 -11.38 -12.34
N ALA A 134 8.43 -11.13 -11.14
CA ALA A 134 7.60 -10.89 -9.96
C ALA A 134 6.89 -9.54 -10.05
N VAL A 135 7.60 -8.48 -10.49
CA VAL A 135 7.00 -7.16 -10.71
C VAL A 135 5.89 -7.23 -11.74
N GLN A 136 6.15 -7.89 -12.88
CA GLN A 136 5.16 -8.07 -13.94
C GLN A 136 3.93 -8.84 -13.45
N PHE A 137 4.13 -9.94 -12.73
CA PHE A 137 3.04 -10.72 -12.16
C PHE A 137 2.18 -9.85 -11.25
N ILE A 138 2.79 -9.15 -10.30
CA ILE A 138 2.08 -8.33 -9.31
C ILE A 138 1.33 -7.18 -9.99
N VAL A 139 1.99 -6.43 -10.88
CA VAL A 139 1.39 -5.29 -11.58
C VAL A 139 0.17 -5.72 -12.39
N ASN A 140 0.25 -6.84 -13.09
CA ASN A 140 -0.87 -7.36 -13.87
C ASN A 140 -1.98 -7.95 -12.98
N HIS A 141 -1.61 -8.68 -11.94
CA HIS A 141 -2.57 -9.32 -11.02
C HIS A 141 -3.38 -8.29 -10.23
N ALA A 142 -2.71 -7.25 -9.71
CA ALA A 142 -3.35 -6.14 -9.00
C ALA A 142 -3.89 -5.05 -9.94
N ALA A 143 -3.77 -5.23 -11.26
CA ALA A 143 -4.20 -4.25 -12.28
C ALA A 143 -3.69 -2.82 -12.00
N VAL A 144 -2.41 -2.68 -11.66
CA VAL A 144 -1.80 -1.39 -11.26
C VAL A 144 -1.76 -0.44 -12.45
N GLU A 145 -2.41 0.73 -12.31
CA GLU A 145 -2.44 1.78 -13.35
C GLU A 145 -1.33 2.84 -13.19
N VAL A 146 -0.84 3.06 -11.97
CA VAL A 146 0.16 4.09 -11.65
C VAL A 146 1.31 3.47 -10.87
N ILE A 147 2.54 3.66 -11.36
CA ILE A 147 3.75 3.16 -10.69
C ILE A 147 4.58 4.34 -10.20
N PHE A 148 4.94 4.33 -8.91
CA PHE A 148 5.95 5.22 -8.35
C PHE A 148 7.28 4.48 -8.27
N CYS A 149 8.36 5.09 -8.77
CA CYS A 149 9.69 4.48 -8.76
C CYS A 149 10.79 5.53 -8.53
N VAL A 150 11.99 5.09 -8.17
CA VAL A 150 13.18 5.96 -8.11
C VAL A 150 13.91 5.96 -9.47
N PRO A 151 14.73 6.99 -9.79
CA PRO A 151 15.45 7.08 -11.07
C PRO A 151 16.26 5.82 -11.40
N GLN A 152 16.86 5.20 -10.39
CA GLN A 152 17.72 4.02 -10.53
C GLN A 152 16.95 2.79 -11.05
N THR A 153 15.65 2.71 -10.79
CA THR A 153 14.79 1.57 -11.19
C THR A 153 14.05 1.81 -12.50
N LEU A 154 14.03 3.05 -13.00
CA LEU A 154 13.21 3.45 -14.15
C LEU A 154 13.60 2.71 -15.43
N SER A 155 14.91 2.64 -15.74
CA SER A 155 15.39 1.97 -16.94
C SER A 155 15.03 0.48 -16.96
N THR A 156 15.20 -0.21 -15.83
CA THR A 156 14.79 -1.59 -15.66
C THR A 156 13.29 -1.75 -15.86
N LEU A 157 12.46 -0.92 -15.21
CA LEU A 157 11.00 -0.96 -15.37
C LEU A 157 10.57 -0.77 -16.83
N LEU A 158 11.17 0.19 -17.54
CA LEU A 158 10.87 0.47 -18.95
C LEU A 158 11.26 -0.68 -19.89
N SER A 159 12.25 -1.48 -19.53
CA SER A 159 12.67 -2.62 -20.37
C SER A 159 11.59 -3.70 -20.53
N PHE A 160 10.60 -3.76 -19.62
CA PHE A 160 9.51 -4.73 -19.67
C PHE A 160 8.11 -4.10 -19.52
N ILE A 161 7.99 -2.76 -19.60
CA ILE A 161 6.71 -2.04 -19.45
C ILE A 161 5.62 -2.46 -20.44
N ALA A 162 6.01 -2.89 -21.64
CA ALA A 162 5.06 -3.39 -22.66
C ALA A 162 4.30 -4.65 -22.22
N GLN A 163 4.80 -5.35 -21.20
CA GLN A 163 4.17 -6.55 -20.64
C GLN A 163 3.19 -6.23 -19.50
N MET A 164 3.00 -4.94 -19.19
CA MET A 164 2.15 -4.43 -18.12
C MET A 164 1.12 -3.44 -18.70
N PRO A 165 0.15 -3.92 -19.52
CA PRO A 165 -0.72 -3.06 -20.32
C PRO A 165 -1.70 -2.20 -19.50
N CYS A 166 -1.90 -2.52 -18.22
CA CYS A 166 -2.74 -1.71 -17.32
C CYS A 166 -2.06 -0.41 -16.89
N VAL A 167 -0.72 -0.31 -16.99
CA VAL A 167 0.02 0.86 -16.53
C VAL A 167 -0.21 2.02 -17.50
N ARG A 168 -0.53 3.19 -16.94
CA ARG A 168 -0.83 4.43 -17.68
C ARG A 168 0.10 5.56 -17.32
N LEU A 169 0.62 5.55 -16.08
CA LEU A 169 1.46 6.61 -15.54
C LEU A 169 2.62 6.03 -14.73
N ILE A 170 3.82 6.51 -14.98
CA ILE A 170 4.99 6.30 -14.12
C ILE A 170 5.38 7.65 -13.51
N VAL A 171 5.49 7.69 -12.18
CA VAL A 171 5.90 8.85 -11.41
C VAL A 171 7.28 8.58 -10.82
N VAL A 172 8.26 9.41 -11.20
CA VAL A 172 9.65 9.25 -10.76
C VAL A 172 9.91 10.12 -9.52
N VAL A 173 10.09 9.48 -8.37
CA VAL A 173 10.38 10.11 -7.07
C VAL A 173 11.86 10.41 -6.96
N GLY A 174 12.24 11.68 -6.74
CA GLY A 174 13.64 12.12 -6.77
C GLY A 174 14.24 12.25 -8.18
N GLY A 175 13.39 12.20 -9.22
CA GLY A 175 13.81 12.46 -10.60
C GLY A 175 13.90 13.94 -10.95
N ASP A 176 14.59 14.23 -12.05
CA ASP A 176 14.72 15.56 -12.65
C ASP A 176 14.02 15.57 -14.02
N ASP A 177 13.14 16.56 -14.25
CA ASP A 177 12.37 16.70 -15.49
C ASP A 177 13.29 16.79 -16.72
N ALA A 178 14.50 17.35 -16.57
CA ALA A 178 15.48 17.45 -17.66
C ALA A 178 16.08 16.09 -18.07
N ASN A 179 16.04 15.10 -17.17
CA ASN A 179 16.66 13.80 -17.32
C ASN A 179 15.65 12.66 -17.50
N LEU A 180 14.36 12.97 -17.63
CA LEU A 180 13.35 11.96 -17.90
C LEU A 180 13.45 11.46 -19.36
N PRO A 181 13.37 10.13 -19.57
CA PRO A 181 13.24 9.61 -20.93
C PRO A 181 11.92 10.09 -21.54
N SER A 182 11.93 10.32 -22.85
CA SER A 182 10.70 10.57 -23.60
C SER A 182 9.70 9.43 -23.37
N THR A 183 8.41 9.77 -23.30
CA THR A 183 7.34 8.78 -23.16
C THR A 183 7.42 7.73 -24.28
N PRO A 184 7.43 6.42 -23.95
CA PRO A 184 7.45 5.38 -24.97
C PRO A 184 6.17 5.48 -25.80
N VAL A 185 6.29 5.97 -27.03
CA VAL A 185 5.15 6.21 -27.94
C VAL A 185 4.34 4.92 -28.17
N THR A 186 4.98 3.76 -28.05
CA THR A 186 4.40 2.44 -28.30
C THR A 186 3.49 1.93 -27.19
N THR A 187 3.62 2.41 -25.95
CA THR A 187 2.82 1.91 -24.81
C THR A 187 1.78 2.91 -24.32
N GLY A 188 1.88 4.19 -24.72
CA GLY A 188 0.97 5.23 -24.23
C GLY A 188 1.16 5.56 -22.75
N VAL A 189 2.21 5.05 -22.11
CA VAL A 189 2.52 5.31 -20.70
C VAL A 189 3.12 6.70 -20.58
N GLN A 190 2.49 7.53 -19.75
CA GLN A 190 3.01 8.84 -19.39
C GLN A 190 4.10 8.69 -18.31
N ILE A 191 5.18 9.46 -18.41
CA ILE A 191 6.24 9.51 -17.41
C ILE A 191 6.39 10.96 -16.94
N ILE A 192 6.30 11.18 -15.62
CA ILE A 192 6.49 12.50 -15.00
C ILE A 192 7.33 12.39 -13.74
N THR A 193 7.93 13.50 -13.28
CA THR A 193 8.53 13.55 -11.95
C THR A 193 7.46 13.74 -10.88
N TYR A 194 7.81 13.35 -9.65
CA TYR A 194 6.99 13.64 -8.47
C TYR A 194 6.79 15.16 -8.28
N SER A 195 7.81 15.98 -8.51
CA SER A 195 7.72 17.44 -8.47
C SER A 195 6.68 17.98 -9.45
N ARG A 196 6.65 17.44 -10.68
CA ARG A 196 5.66 17.80 -11.69
C ARG A 196 4.25 17.40 -11.27
N LEU A 197 4.08 16.20 -10.70
CA LEU A 197 2.80 15.73 -10.16
C LEU A 197 2.26 16.70 -9.09
N LEU A 198 3.11 17.15 -8.16
CA LEU A 198 2.72 18.11 -7.12
C LEU A 198 2.28 19.47 -7.70
N ILE A 199 3.00 19.99 -8.71
CA ILE A 199 2.63 21.24 -9.38
C ILE A 199 1.23 21.11 -10.03
N GLN A 200 0.99 19.99 -10.72
CA GLN A 200 -0.30 19.72 -11.37
C GLN A 200 -1.42 19.57 -10.34
N GLY A 201 -1.18 18.84 -9.25
CA GLY A 201 -2.15 18.66 -8.16
C GLY A 201 -2.50 19.98 -7.46
N LYS A 202 -1.53 20.87 -7.24
CA LYS A 202 -1.78 22.21 -6.68
C LYS A 202 -2.59 23.10 -7.61
N ALA A 203 -2.38 22.98 -8.92
CA ALA A 203 -3.12 23.75 -9.92
C ALA A 203 -4.57 23.24 -10.12
N SER A 204 -4.84 21.98 -9.77
CA SER A 204 -6.15 21.34 -9.94
C SER A 204 -6.51 20.46 -8.73
N PRO A 205 -6.79 21.07 -7.57
CA PRO A 205 -7.12 20.32 -6.37
C PRO A 205 -8.41 19.52 -6.58
N GLN A 206 -8.37 18.24 -6.22
CA GLN A 206 -9.53 17.35 -6.25
C GLN A 206 -10.06 17.14 -4.84
N PRO A 207 -11.38 17.02 -4.65
CA PRO A 207 -11.93 16.66 -3.35
C PRO A 207 -11.52 15.24 -2.98
N PHE A 208 -11.31 14.99 -1.68
CA PHE A 208 -11.05 13.64 -1.17
C PHE A 208 -12.23 12.70 -1.46
N CYS A 209 -11.90 11.45 -1.75
CA CYS A 209 -12.85 10.35 -1.91
C CYS A 209 -12.53 9.35 -0.80
N LEU A 210 -13.21 9.47 0.34
CA LEU A 210 -12.88 8.68 1.53
C LEU A 210 -13.34 7.23 1.39
N PRO A 211 -12.50 6.25 1.76
CA PRO A 211 -12.84 4.84 1.67
C PRO A 211 -13.81 4.43 2.78
N LYS A 212 -14.52 3.34 2.54
CA LYS A 212 -15.34 2.65 3.53
C LYS A 212 -14.52 1.60 4.29
N PRO A 213 -14.98 1.17 5.48
CA PRO A 213 -14.30 0.12 6.24
C PRO A 213 -14.13 -1.21 5.48
N GLU A 214 -15.00 -1.50 4.53
CA GLU A 214 -14.96 -2.70 3.69
C GLU A 214 -14.09 -2.58 2.42
N ASP A 215 -13.60 -1.38 2.09
CA ASP A 215 -12.78 -1.16 0.91
C ASP A 215 -11.35 -1.68 1.15
N VAL A 216 -10.73 -2.22 0.09
CA VAL A 216 -9.34 -2.68 0.15
C VAL A 216 -8.42 -1.47 0.25
N ALA A 217 -7.60 -1.41 1.29
CA ALA A 217 -6.62 -0.34 1.46
C ALA A 217 -5.29 -0.64 0.75
N THR A 218 -4.77 -1.84 0.93
CA THR A 218 -3.43 -2.23 0.47
C THR A 218 -3.42 -3.70 0.08
N ILE A 219 -2.66 -4.07 -0.97
CA ILE A 219 -2.37 -5.46 -1.30
C ILE A 219 -0.88 -5.72 -1.06
N CYS A 220 -0.58 -6.56 -0.08
CA CYS A 220 0.80 -6.91 0.28
C CYS A 220 1.17 -8.28 -0.27
N TYR A 221 2.14 -8.29 -1.20
CA TYR A 221 2.68 -9.53 -1.74
C TYR A 221 3.81 -10.04 -0.87
N THR A 222 3.77 -11.34 -0.57
CA THR A 222 4.84 -12.04 0.16
C THR A 222 5.41 -13.17 -0.69
N SER A 223 6.72 -13.41 -0.57
CA SER A 223 7.35 -14.56 -1.23
C SER A 223 6.93 -15.84 -0.52
N GLY A 224 5.94 -16.54 -1.09
CA GLY A 224 5.68 -17.92 -0.74
C GLY A 224 6.83 -18.82 -1.20
N THR A 225 7.01 -19.98 -0.56
CA THR A 225 8.05 -20.99 -0.87
C THR A 225 7.97 -21.60 -2.28
N THR A 226 7.01 -21.18 -3.11
CA THR A 226 6.76 -21.71 -4.47
C THR A 226 7.21 -20.78 -5.60
N GLY A 227 7.88 -19.67 -5.31
CA GLY A 227 8.42 -18.74 -6.33
C GLY A 227 7.38 -17.83 -6.99
N THR A 228 6.09 -18.11 -6.81
CA THR A 228 4.97 -17.22 -7.17
C THR A 228 4.52 -16.45 -5.91
N PRO A 229 4.44 -15.10 -5.95
CA PRO A 229 3.97 -14.31 -4.83
C PRO A 229 2.55 -14.72 -4.40
N LYS A 230 2.31 -14.82 -3.09
CA LYS A 230 0.98 -15.07 -2.53
C LYS A 230 0.39 -13.75 -2.04
N ASP A 231 -0.88 -13.52 -2.33
CA ASP A 231 -1.63 -12.36 -1.87
C ASP A 231 -1.89 -12.45 -0.36
N GLN A 232 -1.72 -11.34 0.36
CA GLN A 232 -2.38 -11.09 1.64
C GLN A 232 -3.25 -9.84 1.47
N ALA A 233 -4.56 -10.04 1.57
CA ALA A 233 -5.55 -8.98 1.64
C ALA A 233 -5.70 -8.45 3.07
#